data_AF-H2AZT4-F1
#
_entry.id   AF-H2AZT4-F1
#
_cell.length_a   1.000
_cell.length_b   1.000
_cell.length_c   1.000
_cell.angle_alpha   90.00
_cell.angle_beta   90.00
_cell.angle_gamma   90.00
#
_symmetry.space_group_name_H-M   'P 1'
#
loop_
_entity.id
_entity.type
_entity.pdbx_description
1 polymer ?
#
loop_
_entity_poly.entity_id
_entity_poly.type
_entity_poly.pdbx_seq_one_letter_code
_entity_poly.pdbx_strand_id
1 'polypeptide(L)'
;MAALVENGKDYYDILAGLSAFERSHEVSFTLEELKELVKPKKDDEKKKLQEGSKKSSKRITVHGYLGGKVDLTEASNANYDLSHTLLGGYVPKKQLESLSSIDFAHYFHKSLDCEDALKIYDLFISSYNGNRINKMGSTGLANGSLSRLSTDGKPLRKVLVCKKCHSKFYGINRMKQLKKHDCKQN
;
A
#
# COMPACT_ATOMS: atom_id res chain seq x y z
N MET A 1 10.28 -13.31 10.28
CA MET A 1 11.73 -13.55 10.09
C MET A 1 12.19 -13.27 8.66
N ALA A 2 11.63 -13.87 7.60
CA ALA A 2 12.08 -13.55 6.21
C ALA A 2 11.73 -12.12 5.71
N ALA A 3 10.71 -11.45 6.27
CA ALA A 3 10.15 -10.22 5.70
C ALA A 3 10.92 -8.91 5.99
N LEU A 4 11.79 -8.88 6.99
CA LEU A 4 12.51 -7.64 7.37
C LEU A 4 13.73 -7.39 6.48
N VAL A 5 14.36 -8.46 5.99
CA VAL A 5 15.60 -8.40 5.20
C VAL A 5 15.32 -7.97 3.75
N GLU A 6 14.15 -8.28 3.19
CA GLU A 6 13.86 -8.01 1.77
C GLU A 6 13.65 -6.53 1.44
N ASN A 7 13.35 -5.68 2.43
CA ASN A 7 13.00 -4.28 2.17
C ASN A 7 14.15 -3.27 2.31
N GLY A 8 15.35 -3.69 2.75
CA GLY A 8 16.50 -2.80 2.89
C GLY A 8 16.27 -1.58 3.79
N LYS A 9 15.28 -1.63 4.69
CA LYS A 9 14.91 -0.55 5.61
C LYS A 9 15.72 -0.63 6.89
N ASP A 10 16.21 0.52 7.34
CA ASP A 10 16.98 0.60 8.58
C ASP A 10 16.06 0.68 9.80
N TYR A 11 16.63 0.43 10.98
CA TYR A 11 15.91 0.53 12.26
C TYR A 11 15.18 1.89 12.41
N TYR A 12 15.82 3.00 12.03
CA TYR A 12 15.23 4.33 12.14
C TYR A 12 14.11 4.58 11.12
N ASP A 13 14.17 3.98 9.93
CA ASP A 13 13.09 4.07 8.94
C ASP A 13 11.83 3.40 9.48
N ILE A 14 12.01 2.27 10.17
CA ILE A 14 10.90 1.54 10.82
C ILE A 14 10.30 2.37 11.95
N LEU A 15 11.14 2.96 12.81
CA LEU A 15 10.65 3.85 13.88
C LEU A 15 9.90 5.06 13.32
N ALA A 16 10.42 5.69 12.27
CA ALA A 16 9.77 6.82 11.60
C ALA A 16 8.39 6.41 11.07
N GLY A 17 8.29 5.29 10.35
CA GLY A 17 7.02 4.80 9.83
C GLY A 17 6.01 4.40 10.92
N LEU A 18 6.47 3.76 12.00
CA LEU A 18 5.59 3.41 13.14
C LEU A 18 5.12 4.65 13.91
N SER A 19 5.94 5.70 13.98
CA SER A 19 5.58 6.97 14.62
C SER A 19 4.52 7.73 13.83
N ALA A 20 4.53 7.63 12.49
CA ALA A 20 3.58 8.33 11.62
C ALA A 20 2.11 7.91 11.83
N PHE A 21 1.86 6.69 12.33
CA PHE A 21 0.51 6.20 12.63
C PHE A 21 0.11 6.27 14.10
N GLU A 22 0.94 6.84 14.97
CA GLU A 22 0.71 6.92 16.43
C GLU A 22 0.48 5.54 17.12
N ARG A 23 0.82 4.44 16.44
CA ARG A 23 0.61 3.05 16.89
C ARG A 23 1.91 2.31 17.20
N SER A 24 2.99 3.05 17.42
CA SER A 24 4.30 2.49 17.80
C SER A 24 4.25 1.64 19.08
N HIS A 25 3.35 1.98 20.01
CA HIS A 25 3.17 1.28 21.28
C HIS A 25 2.61 -0.15 21.14
N GLU A 26 2.01 -0.49 20.00
CA GLU A 26 1.45 -1.84 19.76
C GLU A 26 2.49 -2.84 19.23
N VAL A 27 3.68 -2.36 18.83
CA VAL A 27 4.72 -3.16 18.19
C VAL A 27 5.86 -3.39 19.17
N SER A 28 6.18 -4.66 19.43
CA SER A 28 7.35 -5.06 20.20
C SER A 28 8.26 -5.93 19.35
N PHE A 29 9.56 -5.63 19.39
CA PHE A 29 10.58 -6.37 18.65
C PHE A 29 11.14 -7.52 19.49
N THR A 30 11.43 -8.63 18.83
CA THR A 30 12.24 -9.71 19.40
C THR A 30 13.73 -9.38 19.34
N LEU A 31 14.53 -10.05 20.19
CA LEU A 31 15.99 -9.83 20.21
C LEU A 31 16.66 -10.18 18.88
N GLU A 32 16.10 -11.12 18.13
CA GLU A 32 16.62 -11.54 16.82
C GLU A 32 16.33 -10.48 15.75
N GLU A 33 15.11 -9.93 15.74
CA GLU A 33 14.73 -8.84 14.82
C GLU A 33 15.56 -7.57 15.08
N LEU A 34 15.81 -7.21 16.33
CA LEU A 34 16.68 -6.07 16.66
C LEU A 34 18.11 -6.28 16.17
N LYS A 35 18.65 -7.50 16.34
CA LYS A 35 20.00 -7.84 15.83
C LYS A 35 20.07 -7.79 14.31
N GLU A 36 18.96 -8.02 13.60
CA GLU A 36 18.90 -7.90 12.15
C GLU A 36 18.81 -6.44 11.68
N LEU A 37 17.97 -5.63 12.33
CA LEU A 37 17.74 -4.23 11.97
C LEU A 37 18.93 -3.31 12.27
N VAL A 38 19.82 -3.71 13.17
CA VAL A 38 21.04 -2.96 13.54
C VAL A 38 22.24 -3.38 12.69
N LYS A 39 22.10 -4.38 11.80
CA LYS A 39 23.21 -4.76 10.91
C LYS A 39 23.55 -3.59 10.00
N PRO A 40 24.80 -3.09 10.00
CA PRO A 40 25.20 -2.06 9.07
C PRO A 40 25.00 -2.59 7.65
N LYS A 41 24.30 -1.83 6.80
CA LYS A 41 24.19 -2.10 5.37
C LYS A 41 25.60 -2.32 4.82
N LYS A 42 25.94 -3.56 4.45
CA LYS A 42 27.23 -3.88 3.84
C LYS A 42 27.30 -3.20 2.47
N ASP A 43 28.01 -2.07 2.38
CA ASP A 43 28.74 -1.55 1.20
C ASP A 43 28.12 -1.64 -0.22
N ASP A 44 26.80 -1.79 -0.38
CA ASP A 44 26.20 -1.79 -1.73
C ASP A 44 26.18 -0.38 -2.37
N GLU A 45 26.29 0.68 -1.56
CA GLU A 45 26.45 2.05 -2.07
C GLU A 45 27.83 2.30 -2.68
N LYS A 46 28.89 1.62 -2.21
CA LYS A 46 30.23 1.76 -2.80
C LYS A 46 30.37 1.04 -4.14
N LYS A 47 29.56 0.02 -4.41
CA LYS A 47 29.57 -0.68 -5.71
C LYS A 47 28.87 0.12 -6.81
N LYS A 48 27.79 0.83 -6.51
CA LYS A 48 27.08 1.66 -7.50
C LYS A 48 27.91 2.84 -8.03
N LEU A 49 28.77 3.43 -7.20
CA LEU A 49 29.68 4.51 -7.62
C LEU A 49 30.85 4.02 -8.50
N GLN A 50 31.25 2.75 -8.41
CA GLN A 50 32.36 2.21 -9.19
C GLN A 50 31.94 1.59 -10.53
N GLU A 51 30.72 1.07 -10.66
CA GLU A 51 30.23 0.45 -11.91
C GLU A 51 29.90 1.44 -13.03
N GLY A 52 29.66 2.72 -12.71
CA GLY A 52 29.39 3.77 -13.70
C GLY A 52 30.59 4.17 -14.58
N SER A 53 31.80 3.70 -14.27
CA SER A 53 33.04 4.20 -14.89
C SER A 53 33.69 3.28 -15.93
N LYS A 54 33.18 2.06 -16.18
CA LYS A 54 33.93 1.05 -16.95
C LYS A 54 33.22 0.32 -18.11
N LYS A 55 32.09 0.82 -18.60
CA LYS A 55 31.59 0.39 -19.93
C LYS A 55 31.16 1.62 -20.73
N SER A 56 31.98 2.00 -21.69
CA SER A 56 31.56 2.82 -22.82
C SER A 56 30.61 2.00 -23.70
N SER A 57 29.42 1.66 -23.18
CA SER A 57 28.33 1.24 -24.05
C SER A 57 28.01 2.44 -24.92
N LYS A 58 28.02 2.23 -26.23
CA LYS A 58 27.63 3.27 -27.18
C LYS A 58 26.22 3.70 -26.82
N ARG A 59 26.02 5.00 -26.54
CA ARG A 59 24.70 5.55 -26.26
C ARG A 59 23.89 5.46 -27.56
N ILE A 60 22.76 4.77 -27.50
CA ILE A 60 21.84 4.64 -28.63
C ILE A 60 21.18 6.00 -28.85
N THR A 61 21.10 6.45 -30.09
CA THR A 61 20.41 7.71 -30.44
C THR A 61 18.90 7.49 -30.42
N VAL A 62 18.23 8.04 -29.41
CA VAL A 62 16.79 7.86 -29.17
C VAL A 62 15.94 8.88 -29.95
N HIS A 63 16.49 10.07 -30.21
CA HIS A 63 15.76 11.20 -30.77
C HIS A 63 16.56 11.93 -31.85
N GLY A 64 15.86 12.59 -32.78
CA GLY A 64 16.46 13.28 -33.93
C GLY A 64 16.64 14.79 -33.77
N TYR A 65 16.43 15.37 -32.58
CA TYR A 65 16.44 16.84 -32.40
C TYR A 65 17.76 17.52 -32.81
N LEU A 66 18.89 16.82 -32.65
CA LEU A 66 20.22 17.33 -33.04
C LEU A 66 20.65 16.90 -34.46
N GLY A 67 19.75 16.26 -35.22
CA GLY A 67 20.05 15.66 -36.51
C GLY A 67 20.71 14.27 -36.37
N GLY A 68 20.18 13.28 -37.09
CA GLY A 68 20.65 11.89 -37.05
C GLY A 68 19.54 10.93 -37.46
N LYS A 69 19.90 9.81 -38.11
CA LYS A 69 18.94 8.74 -38.41
C LYS A 69 18.69 7.94 -37.13
N VAL A 70 17.44 7.90 -36.70
CA VAL A 70 17.01 7.09 -35.56
C VAL A 70 16.54 5.75 -36.10
N ASP A 71 17.17 4.66 -35.66
CA ASP A 71 16.63 3.33 -35.87
C ASP A 71 15.58 3.05 -34.79
N LEU A 72 14.31 3.01 -35.20
CA LEU A 72 13.18 2.79 -34.30
C LEU A 72 13.26 1.44 -33.59
N THR A 73 13.91 0.43 -34.21
CA THR A 73 14.03 -0.92 -33.64
C THR A 73 15.08 -0.99 -32.54
N GLU A 74 16.17 -0.23 -32.66
CA GLU A 74 17.21 -0.13 -31.63
C GLU A 74 16.73 0.76 -30.47
N ALA A 75 16.05 1.87 -30.79
CA ALA A 75 15.47 2.76 -29.81
C ALA A 75 14.37 2.07 -28.98
N SER A 76 13.51 1.24 -29.57
CA SER A 76 12.46 0.55 -28.80
C SER A 76 13.00 -0.46 -27.77
N ASN A 77 14.17 -1.04 -28.05
CA ASN A 77 14.78 -2.07 -27.21
C ASN A 77 15.68 -1.48 -26.11
N ALA A 78 15.90 -0.17 -26.10
CA ALA A 78 16.67 0.49 -25.06
C ALA A 78 15.88 0.59 -23.75
N ASN A 79 16.57 0.40 -22.62
CA ASN A 79 15.97 0.60 -21.30
C ASN A 79 16.01 2.10 -20.94
N TYR A 80 14.83 2.66 -20.65
CA TYR A 80 14.66 4.07 -20.32
C TYR A 80 14.44 4.24 -18.82
N ASP A 81 15.43 4.81 -18.13
CA ASP A 81 15.25 5.23 -16.75
C ASP A 81 14.79 6.70 -16.70
N LEU A 82 13.51 6.91 -16.38
CA LEU A 82 12.87 8.22 -16.23
C LEU A 82 12.47 8.48 -14.77
N SER A 83 13.10 7.80 -13.81
CA SER A 83 12.76 7.83 -12.38
C SER A 83 12.81 9.22 -11.73
N HIS A 84 13.56 10.17 -12.31
CA HIS A 84 13.63 11.55 -11.84
C HIS A 84 12.37 12.39 -12.15
N THR A 85 11.48 11.91 -13.03
CA THR A 85 10.24 12.61 -13.40
C THR A 85 9.02 11.99 -12.71
N LEU A 86 8.11 12.81 -12.20
CA LEU A 86 6.91 12.33 -11.48
C LEU A 86 5.82 11.79 -12.42
N LEU A 87 5.72 12.32 -13.65
CA LEU A 87 4.68 11.95 -14.63
C LEU A 87 5.27 11.25 -15.87
N GLY A 88 6.56 10.88 -15.83
CA GLY A 88 7.26 10.28 -16.95
C GLY A 88 7.75 11.28 -18.00
N GLY A 89 8.19 10.76 -19.14
CA GLY A 89 8.85 11.55 -20.20
C GLY A 89 7.91 12.40 -21.06
N TYR A 90 6.62 12.06 -21.13
CA TYR A 90 5.64 12.83 -21.90
C TYR A 90 4.22 12.59 -21.40
N VAL A 91 3.44 13.67 -21.28
CA VAL A 91 2.00 13.64 -20.99
C VAL A 91 1.25 14.37 -22.10
N PRO A 92 0.21 13.77 -22.72
CA PRO A 92 -0.59 14.44 -23.73
C PRO A 92 -1.21 15.75 -23.23
N LYS A 93 -1.12 16.82 -24.02
CA LYS A 93 -1.62 18.15 -23.65
C LYS A 93 -3.07 18.16 -23.16
N LYS A 94 -3.98 17.56 -23.94
CA LYS A 94 -5.40 17.48 -23.59
C LYS A 94 -5.65 16.74 -22.28
N GLN A 95 -4.83 15.71 -22.01
CA GLN A 95 -4.92 14.97 -20.75
C GLN A 95 -4.48 15.88 -19.62
N LEU A 96 -3.28 16.48 -19.70
CA LEU A 96 -2.73 17.34 -18.67
C LEU A 96 -3.66 18.52 -18.31
N GLU A 97 -4.29 19.13 -19.31
CA GLU A 97 -5.26 20.23 -19.10
C GLU A 97 -6.55 19.78 -18.40
N SER A 98 -6.93 18.51 -18.53
CA SER A 98 -8.13 17.93 -17.91
C SER A 98 -7.89 17.32 -16.53
N LEU A 99 -6.63 17.19 -16.11
CA LEU A 99 -6.30 16.55 -14.84
C LEU A 99 -6.63 17.44 -13.65
N SER A 100 -7.06 16.79 -12.58
CA SER A 100 -7.39 17.41 -11.30
C SER A 100 -6.14 17.56 -10.45
N SER A 101 -5.80 18.78 -10.06
CA SER A 101 -4.64 19.05 -9.22
C SER A 101 -4.77 18.44 -7.82
N ILE A 102 -5.99 18.37 -7.28
CA ILE A 102 -6.21 17.89 -5.91
C ILE A 102 -5.99 16.38 -5.82
N ASP A 103 -6.42 15.63 -6.83
CA ASP A 103 -6.26 14.17 -6.86
C ASP A 103 -4.78 13.79 -6.99
N PHE A 104 -4.03 14.52 -7.81
CA PHE A 104 -2.59 14.33 -7.94
C PHE A 104 -1.83 14.75 -6.68
N ALA A 105 -2.22 15.82 -6.01
CA ALA A 105 -1.62 16.20 -4.73
C ALA A 105 -1.79 15.10 -3.68
N HIS A 106 -2.99 14.52 -3.57
CA HIS A 106 -3.24 13.38 -2.70
C HIS A 106 -2.47 12.14 -3.11
N TYR A 107 -2.37 11.87 -4.42
CA TYR A 107 -1.59 10.76 -4.94
C TYR A 107 -0.10 10.91 -4.58
N PHE A 108 0.49 12.09 -4.82
CA PHE A 108 1.91 12.34 -4.53
C PHE A 108 2.22 12.30 -3.03
N HIS A 109 1.35 12.88 -2.20
CA HIS A 109 1.49 12.75 -0.75
C HIS A 109 1.46 11.27 -0.32
N LYS A 110 0.61 10.46 -0.96
CA LYS A 110 0.52 9.03 -0.66
C LYS A 110 1.74 8.25 -1.15
N SER A 111 2.22 8.50 -2.37
CA SER A 111 3.30 7.72 -2.99
C SER A 111 4.68 8.16 -2.54
N LEU A 112 4.94 9.45 -2.37
CA LEU A 112 6.26 9.96 -2.02
C LEU A 112 6.50 9.93 -0.51
N ASP A 113 5.54 10.40 0.28
CA ASP A 113 5.74 10.59 1.72
C ASP A 113 5.23 9.40 2.54
N CYS A 114 4.05 8.87 2.18
CA CYS A 114 3.36 7.87 3.00
C CYS A 114 3.65 6.42 2.60
N GLU A 115 4.28 6.14 1.45
CA GLU A 115 4.46 4.77 0.96
C GLU A 115 5.30 3.93 1.94
N ASP A 116 6.35 4.53 2.50
CA ASP A 116 7.21 3.83 3.43
C ASP A 116 6.53 3.49 4.74
N ALA A 117 5.78 4.45 5.27
CA ALA A 117 4.96 4.26 6.44
C ALA A 117 3.92 3.16 6.19
N LEU A 118 3.20 3.20 5.06
CA LEU A 118 2.18 2.20 4.70
C LEU A 118 2.78 0.79 4.60
N LYS A 119 3.96 0.63 3.98
CA LYS A 119 4.67 -0.67 3.94
C LYS A 119 4.98 -1.17 5.35
N ILE A 120 5.48 -0.31 6.24
CA ILE A 120 5.79 -0.66 7.63
C ILE A 120 4.52 -1.05 8.39
N TYR A 121 3.44 -0.31 8.20
CA TYR A 121 2.13 -0.62 8.79
C TYR A 121 1.64 -2.01 8.38
N ASP A 122 1.76 -2.36 7.10
CA ASP A 122 1.35 -3.66 6.58
C ASP A 122 2.20 -4.81 7.18
N LEU A 123 3.52 -4.60 7.31
CA LEU A 123 4.42 -5.59 7.91
C LEU A 123 4.14 -5.83 9.40
N PHE A 124 4.02 -4.76 10.19
CA PHE A 124 3.95 -4.88 11.64
C PHE A 124 2.51 -4.89 12.16
N ILE A 125 1.68 -3.93 11.80
CA ILE A 125 0.35 -3.82 12.43
C ILE A 125 -0.65 -4.81 11.82
N SER A 126 -0.59 -5.06 10.51
CA SER A 126 -1.47 -6.04 9.85
C SER A 126 -1.15 -7.48 10.28
N SER A 127 0.13 -7.80 10.42
CA SER A 127 0.60 -9.11 10.90
C SER A 127 0.23 -9.39 12.36
N TYR A 128 0.32 -8.39 13.24
CA TYR A 128 -0.01 -8.57 14.66
C TYR A 128 -1.52 -8.73 14.88
N ASN A 129 -2.36 -8.07 14.08
CA ASN A 129 -3.81 -8.21 14.16
C ASN A 129 -4.30 -9.55 13.56
N GLY A 130 -3.67 -10.06 12.50
CA GLY A 130 -3.98 -11.39 11.93
C GLY A 130 -3.59 -12.55 12.86
N ASN A 131 -2.45 -12.44 13.55
CA ASN A 131 -1.96 -13.50 14.44
C ASN A 131 -2.66 -13.53 15.82
N ARG A 132 -3.30 -12.45 16.26
CA ARG A 132 -4.17 -12.49 17.45
C ARG A 132 -5.52 -13.16 17.18
N ILE A 133 -6.06 -13.06 15.97
CA ILE A 133 -7.31 -13.76 15.61
C ILE A 133 -7.06 -15.27 15.46
N ASN A 134 -5.88 -15.69 15.00
CA ASN A 134 -5.58 -17.10 14.76
C ASN A 134 -5.08 -17.89 15.99
N LYS A 135 -4.86 -17.24 17.14
CA LYS A 135 -4.50 -17.93 18.41
C LYS A 135 -5.67 -18.17 19.36
N MET A 136 -6.88 -17.74 19.00
CA MET A 136 -8.13 -18.12 19.68
C MET A 136 -9.15 -18.58 18.64
N GLY A 137 -9.26 -19.90 18.45
CA GLY A 137 -10.35 -20.51 17.70
C GLY A 137 -9.95 -21.09 16.36
N SER A 138 -9.24 -22.23 16.40
CA SER A 138 -9.34 -23.21 15.33
C SER A 138 -10.76 -23.79 15.31
N THR A 139 -11.67 -23.15 14.58
CA THR A 139 -12.79 -23.81 13.90
C THR A 139 -13.34 -22.90 12.79
N GLY A 140 -12.97 -23.22 11.55
CA GLY A 140 -13.91 -23.16 10.42
C GLY A 140 -14.15 -21.83 9.70
N LEU A 141 -13.83 -21.86 8.40
CA LEU A 141 -14.53 -21.19 7.29
C LEU A 141 -14.36 -19.68 7.10
N ALA A 142 -13.50 -19.38 6.11
CA ALA A 142 -13.74 -18.54 4.94
C ALA A 142 -14.76 -17.38 4.97
N ASN A 143 -14.30 -16.29 4.36
CA ASN A 143 -15.03 -15.20 3.70
C ASN A 143 -15.43 -13.97 4.55
N GLY A 144 -14.55 -12.96 4.45
CA GLY A 144 -14.92 -11.60 4.04
C GLY A 144 -16.12 -10.98 4.73
N SER A 145 -15.91 -10.37 5.90
CA SER A 145 -16.75 -9.30 6.43
C SER A 145 -15.99 -8.56 7.53
N LEU A 146 -15.55 -7.34 7.25
CA LEU A 146 -14.99 -6.42 8.24
C LEU A 146 -16.05 -6.07 9.29
N SER A 147 -16.12 -6.84 10.37
CA SER A 147 -16.90 -6.49 11.56
C SER A 147 -16.08 -5.52 12.41
N ARG A 148 -16.42 -4.23 12.37
CA ARG A 148 -15.99 -3.27 13.40
C ARG A 148 -16.54 -3.77 14.74
N LEU A 149 -15.71 -3.89 15.78
CA LEU A 149 -16.17 -4.20 17.13
C LEU A 149 -16.71 -2.93 17.81
N SER A 150 -17.77 -3.05 18.59
CA SER A 150 -18.17 -2.02 19.55
C SER A 150 -17.23 -2.02 20.75
N THR A 151 -17.20 -0.92 21.50
CA THR A 151 -16.44 -0.72 22.75
C THR A 151 -16.67 -1.79 23.83
N ASP A 152 -17.72 -2.62 23.70
CA ASP A 152 -18.05 -3.74 24.61
C ASP A 152 -17.68 -5.15 24.08
N GLY A 153 -16.85 -5.25 23.02
CA GLY A 153 -16.37 -6.56 22.52
C GLY A 153 -17.45 -7.46 21.88
N LYS A 154 -18.70 -7.00 21.82
CA LYS A 154 -19.80 -7.71 21.13
C LYS A 154 -19.75 -7.38 19.63
N PRO A 155 -19.93 -8.37 18.74
CA PRO A 155 -19.94 -8.11 17.30
C PRO A 155 -21.07 -7.15 16.94
N LEU A 156 -20.73 -6.00 16.34
CA LEU A 156 -21.71 -5.02 15.85
C LEU A 156 -22.55 -5.64 14.75
N ARG A 157 -23.76 -6.09 15.12
CA ARG A 157 -24.74 -6.58 14.16
C ARG A 157 -25.44 -5.38 13.53
N LYS A 158 -25.14 -5.08 12.27
CA LYS A 158 -25.90 -4.09 11.49
C LYS A 158 -27.38 -4.56 11.40
N VAL A 159 -28.30 -3.76 11.96
CA VAL A 159 -29.75 -4.00 11.96
C VAL A 159 -30.41 -3.08 10.95
N LEU A 160 -31.35 -3.60 10.16
CA LEU A 160 -32.24 -2.76 9.35
C LEU A 160 -33.56 -2.57 10.09
N VAL A 161 -34.12 -1.36 10.03
CA VAL A 161 -35.39 -1.03 10.69
C VAL A 161 -36.38 -0.54 9.65
N CYS A 162 -37.58 -1.11 9.62
CA CYS A 162 -38.67 -0.59 8.80
C CYS A 162 -39.09 0.78 9.32
N LYS A 163 -39.12 1.81 8.47
CA LYS A 163 -39.50 3.18 8.87
C LYS A 163 -40.96 3.31 9.31
N LYS A 164 -41.83 2.41 8.84
CA LYS A 164 -43.28 2.52 9.06
C LYS A 164 -43.73 1.81 10.34
N CYS A 165 -43.29 0.58 10.59
CA CYS A 165 -43.69 -0.21 11.76
C CYS A 165 -42.57 -0.49 12.76
N HIS A 166 -41.37 0.09 12.55
CA HIS A 166 -40.19 -0.11 13.39
C HIS A 166 -39.74 -1.56 13.58
N SER A 167 -40.17 -2.48 12.70
CA SER A 167 -39.72 -3.88 12.72
C SER A 167 -38.23 -3.98 12.41
N LYS A 168 -37.52 -4.82 13.17
CA LYS A 168 -36.05 -4.98 13.11
C LYS A 168 -35.68 -6.26 12.37
N PHE A 169 -34.77 -6.14 11.41
CA PHE A 169 -34.29 -7.27 10.59
C PHE A 169 -32.80 -7.50 10.81
N TYR A 170 -32.43 -8.76 11.04
CA TYR A 170 -31.08 -9.20 11.41
C TYR A 170 -30.50 -10.19 10.40
N GLY A 171 -29.18 -10.32 10.42
CA GLY A 171 -28.46 -11.32 9.61
C GLY A 171 -28.20 -10.92 8.15
N ILE A 172 -27.66 -11.85 7.37
CA ILE A 172 -27.21 -11.64 5.99
C ILE A 172 -28.40 -11.35 5.05
N ASN A 173 -29.54 -12.00 5.31
CA ASN A 173 -30.75 -11.86 4.51
C ASN A 173 -31.68 -10.72 4.95
N ARG A 174 -31.22 -9.82 5.83
CA ARG A 174 -32.02 -8.70 6.37
C ARG A 174 -32.68 -7.84 5.29
N MET A 175 -32.00 -7.63 4.15
CA MET A 175 -32.56 -6.86 3.02
C MET A 175 -33.67 -7.62 2.28
N LYS A 176 -33.54 -8.94 2.15
CA LYS A 176 -34.58 -9.80 1.53
C LYS A 176 -35.81 -9.90 2.43
N GLN A 177 -35.60 -9.98 3.75
CA GLN A 177 -36.69 -9.96 4.73
C GLN A 177 -37.44 -8.64 4.73
N LEU A 178 -36.73 -7.50 4.66
CA LEU A 178 -37.37 -6.18 4.53
C LEU A 178 -38.18 -6.05 3.22
N LYS A 179 -37.68 -6.60 2.10
CA LYS A 179 -38.42 -6.58 0.82
C LYS A 179 -39.70 -7.42 0.84
N LYS A 180 -39.72 -8.52 1.60
CA LYS A 180 -40.89 -9.40 1.76
C LYS A 180 -41.81 -8.97 2.91
N HIS A 181 -41.44 -7.92 3.64
CA HIS A 181 -42.19 -7.50 4.80
C HIS A 181 -43.39 -6.66 4.38
N ASP A 182 -44.58 -7.23 4.53
CA ASP A 182 -45.84 -6.52 4.38
C ASP A 182 -46.05 -5.59 5.58
N CYS A 183 -45.80 -4.31 5.35
CA CYS A 183 -45.99 -3.31 6.39
C CYS A 183 -47.47 -2.97 6.54
N LYS A 184 -48.11 -3.51 7.58
CA LYS A 184 -49.42 -3.01 8.04
C LYS A 184 -49.19 -1.67 8.73
N GLN A 185 -49.70 -0.59 8.14
CA GLN A 185 -49.73 0.72 8.79
C GLN A 185 -50.68 0.64 9.99
N ASN A 186 -50.19 0.99 11.17
CA ASN A 186 -51.01 1.57 12.22
C ASN A 186 -50.63 3.05 12.30
#